data_AF-A0A7C6LT98-F1
#
_entry.id   AF-A0A7C6LT98-F1
#
_cell.length_a   1.000
_cell.length_b   1.000
_cell.length_c   1.000
_cell.angle_alpha   90.00
_cell.angle_beta   90.00
_cell.angle_gamma   90.00
#
_symmetry.space_group_name_H-M   'P 1'
#
loop_
_entity.id
_entity.type
_entity.pdbx_description
1 polymer ?
#
loop_
_entity_poly.entity_id
_entity_poly.type
_entity_poly.pdbx_seq_one_letter_code
_entity_poly.pdbx_strand_id
1 'polypeptide(L)' 'LRGLLARSVVVLDESGNVVHTEVVPEITTEPDYDAAVAALS' A
#
# COMPACT_ATOMS: atom_id res chain seq x y z
N LEU A 1 -8.60 18.02 9.52
CA LEU A 1 -8.29 16.70 10.12
C LEU A 1 -6.79 16.61 10.34
N ARG A 2 -6.33 16.44 11.58
CA ARG A 2 -4.95 16.06 11.88
C ARG A 2 -5.00 14.66 12.51
N GLY A 3 -4.15 13.75 12.07
CA GLY A 3 -4.04 12.39 12.63
C GLY A 3 -4.89 11.30 11.96
N LEU A 4 -5.63 11.61 10.90
CA LEU A 4 -6.22 10.58 10.04
C LEU A 4 -5.27 10.28 8.88
N LEU A 5 -4.97 9.01 8.69
CA LEU A 5 -4.14 8.52 7.59
C LEU A 5 -5.01 8.31 6.35
N ALA A 6 -4.40 8.48 5.17
CA ALA A 6 -5.01 8.00 3.93
C ALA A 6 -5.04 6.46 3.93
N ARG A 7 -5.95 5.86 3.15
CA ARG A 7 -5.90 4.42 2.90
C ARG A 7 -4.79 4.14 1.88
N SER A 8 -3.86 3.26 2.23
CA SER A 8 -2.70 2.94 1.41
C SER A 8 -2.16 1.56 1.73
N VAL A 9 -1.44 0.97 0.77
CA VAL A 9 -0.68 -0.28 0.94
C VAL A 9 0.80 0.02 0.69
N VAL A 10 1.66 -0.41 1.61
CA VAL A 10 3.11 -0.30 1.47
C VAL A 10 3.69 -1.68 1.77
N VAL A 11 4.49 -2.22 0.85
CA VAL A 11 5.14 -3.53 0.99
C VAL A 11 6.64 -3.32 1.08
N LEU A 12 7.28 -4.03 2.01
CA LEU A 12 8.71 -3.98 2.25
C LEU A 12 9.34 -5.35 2.05
N ASP A 13 10.60 -5.39 1.59
CA ASP A 13 11.43 -6.60 1.56
C ASP A 13 12.08 -6.90 2.92
N GLU A 14 12.82 -8.00 3.01
CA GLU A 14 13.52 -8.44 4.23
C GLU A 14 14.59 -7.46 4.72
N SER A 15 15.11 -6.61 3.83
CA SER A 15 16.08 -5.55 4.16
C SER A 15 15.40 -4.24 4.57
N GLY A 16 14.06 -4.18 4.54
CA GLY A 16 13.27 -3.00 4.83
C GLY A 16 13.20 -1.99 3.67
N ASN A 17 13.55 -2.39 2.45
CA ASN A 17 13.34 -1.53 1.27
C ASN A 17 11.88 -1.62 0.82
N VAL A 18 11.34 -0.50 0.35
CA VAL A 18 9.97 -0.45 -0.19
C VAL A 18 9.95 -1.05 -1.59
N VAL A 19 9.16 -2.11 -1.78
CA VAL A 19 8.99 -2.81 -3.07
C VAL A 19 7.66 -2.51 -3.75
N HIS A 20 6.67 -2.01 -3.01
CA HIS A 20 5.40 -1.54 -3.55
C HIS A 20 4.82 -0.43 -2.68
N THR A 21 4.16 0.54 -3.31
CA THR A 21 3.41 1.62 -2.63
C THR A 21 2.20 2.00 -3.45
N GLU A 22 1.04 2.00 -2.81
CA GLU A 22 -0.21 2.43 -3.39
C GLU A 22 -0.96 3.32 -2.40
N VAL A 23 -1.37 4.51 -2.85
CA VAL A 23 -2.32 5.36 -2.13
C VAL A 23 -3.60 5.38 -2.94
N VAL A 24 -4.70 4.92 -2.36
CA VAL A 24 -5.97 4.82 -3.11
C VAL A 24 -6.54 6.22 -3.40
N PRO A 25 -7.19 6.41 -4.55
CA PRO A 25 -7.75 7.71 -4.92
C PRO A 25 -8.92 8.15 -4.01
N GLU A 26 -9.67 7.20 -3.45
CA GLU A 26 -10.77 7.47 -2.53
C GLU A 26 -10.79 6.44 -1.38
N ILE A 27 -11.09 6.87 -0.16
CA ILE A 27 -10.96 6.03 1.06
C ILE A 27 -11.89 4.80 1.06
N THR A 28 -13.00 4.86 0.32
CA THR A 28 -13.96 3.78 0.14
C THR A 28 -13.53 2.76 -0.90
N THR A 29 -12.57 3.12 -1.76
CA THR A 29 -12.00 2.22 -2.76
C THR A 29 -11.01 1.28 -2.10
N GLU A 30 -11.09 0.01 -2.46
CA GLU A 30 -10.09 -0.96 -2.03
C GLU A 30 -8.80 -0.81 -2.87
N PRO A 31 -7.62 -0.99 -2.26
CA PRO A 31 -6.36 -1.04 -2.99
C PRO A 31 -6.28 -2.29 -3.87
N ASP A 32 -5.31 -2.31 -4.79
CA ASP A 32 -5.02 -3.46 -5.63
C ASP A 32 -4.20 -4.51 -4.84
N TYR A 33 -4.92 -5.42 -4.18
CA TYR A 33 -4.30 -6.47 -3.39
C TYR A 33 -3.49 -7.46 -4.24
N ASP A 34 -3.90 -7.71 -5.49
CA ASP A 34 -3.20 -8.62 -6.38
C ASP A 34 -1.84 -8.03 -6.76
N ALA A 35 -1.78 -6.72 -7.06
CA ALA A 35 -0.53 -6.00 -7.30
C ALA A 35 0.38 -6.00 -6.07
N ALA A 36 -0.18 -5.84 -4.86
CA ALA A 36 0.58 -5.88 -3.62
C ALA A 36 1.17 -7.27 -3.33
N VAL A 37 0.43 -8.35 -3.57
CA VAL A 37 0.90 -9.73 -3.40
C VAL A 37 1.93 -10.10 -4.48
N ALA A 38 1.74 -9.65 -5.72
CA ALA A 38 2.71 -9.86 -6.79
C ALA A 38 4.09 -9.25 -6.47
N ALA A 39 4.14 -8.18 -5.66
CA ALA A 39 5.39 -7.58 -5.21
C ALA A 39 6.19 -8.44 -4.20
N LEU A 40 5.60 -9.52 -3.67
CA LEU A 40 6.26 -10.47 -2.76
C LEU A 40 6.93 -11.66 -3.48
N SER A 41 6.75 -11.77 -4.80
CA SER A 41 7.18 -12.94 -5.60
C SER A 41 8.58 -12.79 -6.18
#